data_AF-A0A1W9IW77-F1
#
_entry.id   AF-A0A1W9IW77-F1
#
_cell.length_a   1.000
_cell.length_b   1.000
_cell.length_c   1.000
_cell.angle_alpha   90.00
_cell.angle_beta   90.00
_cell.angle_gamma   90.00
#
_symmetry.space_group_name_H-M   'P 1'
#
loop_
_entity.id
_entity.type
_entity.pdbx_description
1 polymer ?
#
loop_
_entity_poly.entity_id
_entity_poly.type
_entity_poly.pdbx_seq_one_letter_code
_entity_poly.pdbx_strand_id
1 'polypeptide(L)'
;MSKRTTTRSVQRKPARPHRHGKGRCVAILKKLSAYIDDELPGTLCDELRKHLGACPNCEEFVASLRQTVALCQHQPAPTLSQAERARMRNDILRAASPR
;
A
#
# COMPACT_ATOMS: atom_id res chain seq x y z
N MET A 1 -22.40 29.04 8.16
CA MET A 1 -22.94 27.71 8.55
C MET A 1 -22.03 26.62 7.99
N SER A 2 -21.07 26.16 8.79
CA SER A 2 -20.02 25.21 8.36
C SER A 2 -20.59 23.80 8.22
N LYS A 3 -20.52 23.23 7.01
CA LYS A 3 -21.05 21.90 6.71
C LYS A 3 -20.16 20.83 7.36
N ARG A 4 -20.79 20.04 8.22
CA ARG A 4 -20.26 18.93 9.02
C ARG A 4 -19.59 17.87 8.13
N THR A 5 -18.32 17.56 8.40
CA THR A 5 -17.63 16.38 7.85
C THR A 5 -18.23 15.12 8.46
N THR A 6 -18.94 14.33 7.65
CA THR A 6 -19.49 13.03 8.05
C THR A 6 -18.37 12.00 8.12
N THR A 7 -18.03 11.58 9.33
CA THR A 7 -17.19 10.40 9.57
C THR A 7 -17.95 9.16 9.08
N ARG A 8 -17.46 8.53 8.02
CA ARG A 8 -18.05 7.32 7.43
C ARG A 8 -17.93 6.18 8.43
N SER A 9 -19.00 5.89 9.16
CA SER A 9 -19.08 4.76 10.09
C SER A 9 -18.88 3.45 9.31
N VAL A 10 -17.80 2.72 9.60
CA VAL A 10 -17.54 1.39 9.02
C VAL A 10 -18.44 0.41 9.75
N GLN A 11 -19.60 0.12 9.17
CA GLN A 11 -20.52 -0.92 9.63
C GLN A 11 -19.76 -2.27 9.65
N ARG A 12 -19.41 -2.77 10.83
CA ARG A 12 -18.75 -4.07 10.99
C ARG A 12 -19.75 -5.18 10.70
N LYS A 13 -19.65 -5.82 9.52
CA LYS A 13 -20.37 -7.05 9.21
C LYS A 13 -19.90 -8.19 10.13
N PRO A 14 -20.75 -9.17 10.47
CA PRO A 14 -20.33 -10.32 11.25
C PRO A 14 -19.25 -11.09 10.48
N ALA A 15 -18.07 -11.22 11.08
CA ALA A 15 -16.91 -11.85 10.46
C ALA A 15 -17.21 -13.33 10.16
N ARG A 16 -16.90 -13.76 8.94
CA ARG A 16 -16.91 -15.19 8.57
C ARG A 16 -15.98 -15.97 9.51
N PRO A 17 -16.25 -17.26 9.80
CA PRO A 17 -15.44 -18.04 10.72
C PRO A 17 -13.97 -18.12 10.23
N HIS A 18 -13.09 -17.45 10.96
CA HIS A 18 -11.66 -17.39 10.71
C HIS A 18 -10.97 -18.56 11.43
N ARG A 19 -10.24 -19.41 10.70
CA ARG A 19 -9.60 -20.63 11.25
C ARG A 19 -8.12 -20.41 11.56
N HIS A 20 -7.81 -19.50 12.47
CA HIS A 20 -6.52 -19.34 13.16
C HIS A 20 -6.55 -18.12 14.07
N GLY A 21 -5.64 -18.01 15.04
CA GLY A 21 -5.52 -16.81 15.86
C GLY A 21 -5.00 -15.59 15.08
N LYS A 22 -5.38 -14.38 15.53
CA LYS A 22 -4.99 -13.08 14.96
C LYS A 22 -3.47 -12.93 14.72
N GLY A 23 -2.64 -13.57 15.54
CA GLY A 23 -1.18 -13.55 15.39
C GLY A 23 -0.70 -14.01 14.02
N ARG A 24 -1.39 -14.97 13.39
CA ARG A 24 -1.03 -15.44 12.04
C ARG A 24 -1.28 -14.36 10.97
N CYS A 25 -2.41 -13.66 11.04
CA CYS A 25 -2.68 -12.53 10.15
C CYS A 25 -1.63 -11.43 10.31
N VAL A 26 -1.30 -11.07 11.56
CA VAL A 26 -0.31 -10.03 11.84
C VAL A 26 1.07 -10.42 11.30
N ALA A 27 1.48 -11.68 11.46
CA ALA A 27 2.76 -12.15 10.92
C ALA A 27 2.81 -12.07 9.39
N ILE A 28 1.70 -12.38 8.70
CA ILE A 28 1.60 -12.24 7.24
C ILE A 28 1.62 -10.78 6.82
N LEU A 29 0.82 -9.93 7.47
CA LEU A 29 0.72 -8.50 7.13
C LEU A 29 2.04 -7.75 7.37
N LYS A 30 2.87 -8.17 8.33
CA LYS A 30 4.22 -7.63 8.53
C LYS A 30 5.14 -7.84 7.32
N LYS A 31 4.90 -8.86 6.49
CA LYS A 31 5.68 -9.15 5.29
C LYS A 31 5.16 -8.41 4.05
N LEU A 32 4.03 -7.70 4.17
CA LEU A 32 3.34 -7.14 3.01
C LEU A 32 4.09 -5.98 2.36
N SER A 33 4.77 -5.13 3.15
CA SER A 33 5.58 -4.04 2.60
C SER A 33 6.70 -4.58 1.72
N ALA A 34 7.52 -5.51 2.24
CA ALA A 34 8.56 -6.18 1.46
C ALA A 34 8.00 -6.90 0.21
N TYR A 35 6.77 -7.43 0.27
CA TYR A 35 6.12 -8.00 -0.92
C TYR A 35 5.78 -6.95 -1.98
N ILE A 36 5.31 -5.76 -1.57
CA ILE A 36 4.96 -4.66 -2.47
C ILE A 36 6.21 -4.07 -3.11
N ASP A 37 7.30 -4.00 -2.35
CA ASP A 37 8.59 -3.44 -2.77
C ASP A 37 9.47 -4.45 -3.55
N ASP A 38 8.95 -5.67 -3.81
CA ASP A 38 9.66 -6.78 -4.47
C ASP A 38 10.93 -7.28 -3.73
N GLU A 39 10.99 -7.05 -2.43
CA GLU A 39 12.09 -7.45 -1.54
C GLU A 39 11.83 -8.78 -0.80
N LEU A 40 10.68 -9.42 -1.04
CA LEU A 40 10.28 -10.64 -0.35
C LEU A 40 10.74 -11.90 -1.13
N PRO A 41 11.43 -12.86 -0.49
CA PRO A 41 11.80 -14.12 -1.12
C PRO A 41 10.59 -14.88 -1.67
N GLY A 42 10.74 -15.54 -2.83
CA GLY A 42 9.65 -16.19 -3.55
C GLY A 42 8.83 -17.20 -2.72
N THR A 43 9.48 -17.97 -1.85
CA THR A 43 8.79 -18.92 -0.96
C THR A 43 7.82 -18.24 0.02
N LEU A 44 8.19 -17.04 0.51
CA LEU A 44 7.35 -16.25 1.40
C LEU A 44 6.24 -15.50 0.64
N CYS A 45 6.47 -15.15 -0.62
CA CYS A 45 5.44 -14.61 -1.51
C CYS A 45 4.28 -15.61 -1.68
N ASP A 46 4.58 -16.89 -1.85
CA ASP A 46 3.56 -17.93 -1.95
C ASP A 46 2.73 -18.09 -0.68
N GLU A 47 3.39 -18.11 0.48
CA GLU A 47 2.69 -18.18 1.77
C GLU A 47 1.77 -16.98 1.99
N LEU A 48 2.26 -15.79 1.67
CA LEU A 48 1.51 -14.54 1.77
C LEU A 48 0.28 -14.58 0.84
N ARG A 49 0.46 -14.92 -0.44
CA ARG A 49 -0.65 -15.05 -1.41
C ARG A 49 -1.69 -16.07 -0.96
N LYS A 50 -1.26 -17.25 -0.50
CA LYS A 50 -2.16 -18.30 0.01
C LYS A 50 -2.99 -17.81 1.19
N HIS A 51 -2.38 -17.07 2.13
CA HIS A 51 -3.12 -16.57 3.28
C HIS A 51 -4.09 -15.44 2.91
N LEU A 52 -3.65 -14.49 2.08
CA LEU A 52 -4.48 -13.37 1.65
C LEU A 52 -5.72 -13.80 0.85
N GLY A 53 -5.65 -14.93 0.13
CA GLY A 53 -6.77 -15.48 -0.63
C GLY A 53 -7.61 -16.56 0.08
N ALA A 54 -7.28 -16.89 1.33
CA ALA A 54 -8.00 -17.93 2.10
C ALA A 54 -8.50 -17.44 3.47
N CYS A 55 -8.10 -16.24 3.90
CA CYS A 55 -8.46 -15.67 5.19
C CYS A 55 -9.44 -14.51 5.00
N PRO A 56 -10.71 -14.62 5.46
CA PRO A 56 -11.71 -13.57 5.27
C PRO A 56 -11.30 -12.20 5.82
N ASN A 57 -10.60 -12.16 6.95
CA ASN A 57 -10.11 -10.91 7.54
C ASN A 57 -9.03 -10.25 6.67
N CYS A 58 -8.17 -11.07 6.05
CA CYS A 58 -7.13 -10.56 5.16
C CYS A 58 -7.70 -10.18 3.79
N GLU A 59 -8.73 -10.85 3.30
CA GLU A 59 -9.46 -10.45 2.10
C GLU A 59 -10.08 -9.05 2.27
N GLU A 60 -10.75 -8.80 3.39
CA GLU A 60 -11.30 -7.48 3.72
C GLU A 60 -10.20 -6.41 3.81
N PHE A 61 -9.07 -6.74 4.44
CA PHE A 61 -7.91 -5.85 4.51
C PHE A 61 -7.32 -5.55 3.13
N VAL A 62 -7.17 -6.56 2.26
CA VAL A 62 -6.64 -6.36 0.90
C VAL A 62 -7.62 -5.53 0.07
N ALA A 63 -8.92 -5.72 0.24
CA ALA A 63 -9.92 -4.90 -0.44
C ALA A 63 -9.80 -3.42 -0.04
N SER A 64 -9.63 -3.12 1.26
CA SER A 64 -9.43 -1.73 1.71
C SER A 64 -8.09 -1.16 1.24
N LEU A 65 -7.01 -1.94 1.27
CA LEU A 65 -5.70 -1.53 0.75
C LEU A 65 -5.76 -1.19 -0.75
N ARG A 66 -6.45 -2.00 -1.55
CA ARG A 66 -6.65 -1.72 -2.99
C ARG A 66 -7.39 -0.41 -3.22
N GLN A 67 -8.37 -0.09 -2.38
CA GLN A 67 -9.05 1.22 -2.44
C GLN A 67 -8.09 2.36 -2.11
N THR A 68 -7.24 2.20 -1.08
CA THR A 68 -6.20 3.19 -0.75
C THR A 68 -5.22 3.38 -1.92
N VAL A 69 -4.74 2.30 -2.52
CA VAL A 69 -3.84 2.35 -3.69
C VAL A 69 -4.50 3.09 -4.84
N ALA A 70 -5.76 2.78 -5.16
CA ALA A 70 -6.50 3.48 -6.19
C ALA A 70 -6.58 4.99 -5.89
N LEU A 71 -6.91 5.39 -4.65
CA LEU A 71 -6.95 6.81 -4.27
C LEU A 71 -5.59 7.49 -4.44
N CYS A 72 -4.49 6.83 -4.07
CA CYS A 72 -3.14 7.35 -4.25
C CYS A 72 -2.75 7.48 -5.73
N GLN A 73 -3.11 6.51 -6.57
CA GLN A 73 -2.80 6.53 -8.01
C GLN A 73 -3.52 7.64 -8.78
N HIS A 74 -4.73 8.01 -8.34
CA HIS A 74 -5.51 9.09 -8.97
C HIS A 74 -5.08 10.48 -8.48
N GLN A 75 -4.12 10.58 -7.55
CA GLN A 75 -3.59 11.86 -7.14
C GLN A 75 -2.57 12.34 -8.18
N PRO A 76 -2.79 13.49 -8.84
CA PRO A 76 -1.83 14.02 -9.78
C PRO A 76 -0.51 14.28 -9.05
N ALA A 77 0.60 13.82 -9.64
CA ALA A 77 1.91 14.18 -9.15
C ALA A 77 2.05 15.71 -9.19
N PRO A 78 2.61 16.34 -8.14
CA PRO A 78 2.85 17.77 -8.17
C PRO A 78 3.73 18.10 -9.39
N THR A 79 3.23 19.00 -10.23
CA THR A 79 3.96 19.41 -11.43
C THR A 79 5.12 20.29 -11.02
N LEU A 80 6.34 19.85 -11.30
CA LEU A 80 7.52 20.69 -11.14
C LEU A 80 7.46 21.88 -12.12
N SER A 81 7.72 23.07 -11.61
CA SER A 81 7.98 24.27 -12.41
C SER A 81 9.19 24.06 -13.32
N GLN A 82 9.28 24.86 -14.38
CA GLN A 82 10.41 24.79 -15.31
C GLN A 82 11.76 24.99 -14.60
N ALA A 83 11.81 25.88 -13.61
CA ALA A 83 13.01 26.15 -12.82
C ALA A 83 13.42 24.93 -11.96
N GLU A 84 12.46 24.25 -11.33
CA GLU A 84 12.72 23.02 -10.57
C GLU A 84 13.24 21.89 -11.46
N ARG A 85 12.63 21.71 -12.63
CA ARG A 85 13.09 20.71 -13.62
C ARG A 85 14.51 21.01 -14.09
N ALA A 86 14.83 22.28 -14.36
CA ALA A 86 16.16 22.68 -14.79
C ALA A 86 17.22 22.42 -13.72
N ARG A 87 16.91 22.74 -12.45
CA ARG A 87 17.80 22.45 -11.31
C ARG A 87 18.03 20.95 -11.17
N MET A 88 16.97 20.15 -11.09
CA MET A 88 17.09 18.70 -10.92
C MET A 88 17.86 18.04 -12.07
N ARG A 89 17.66 18.50 -13.32
CA ARG A 89 18.46 18.04 -14.47
C ARG A 89 19.94 18.37 -14.30
N ASN A 90 20.27 19.59 -13.86
CA ASN A 90 21.67 19.98 -13.63
C ASN A 90 22.32 19.11 -12.54
N ASP A 91 21.62 18.87 -11.43
CA ASP A 91 22.11 18.04 -10.33
C ASP A 91 22.38 16.60 -10.77
N ILE A 92 21.46 16.00 -11.55
CA ILE A 92 21.65 14.66 -12.12
C ILE A 92 22.87 14.63 -13.05
N LEU A 93 23.04 15.62 -13.92
CA LEU A 93 24.19 15.69 -14.83
C LEU A 93 25.51 15.86 -14.08
N ARG A 94 25.53 16.65 -13.01
CA ARG A 94 26.71 16.81 -12.14
C ARG A 94 27.06 15.52 -11.42
N ALA A 95 26.07 14.79 -10.90
CA ALA A 95 26.28 13.52 -10.21
C ALA A 95 26.69 12.40 -11.18
N ALA A 96 26.21 12.43 -12.42
CA ALA A 96 26.51 11.43 -13.45
C ALA A 96 27.83 11.68 -14.19
N SER A 97 28.41 12.88 -14.08
CA SER A 97 29.71 13.17 -14.69
C SER A 97 30.81 12.45 -13.91
N PRO A 98 31.56 11.51 -14.53
CA PRO A 98 32.67 10.86 -13.86
C PRO A 98 33.75 11.89 -13.50
N ARG A 99 34.40 11.70 -12.35
CA ARG A 99 35.56 12.48 -11.94
C ARG A 99 36.74 12.26 -12.87
#